data_AF-A0A917ZXK4-F1
#
_entry.id   AF-A0A917ZXK4-F1
#
_cell.length_a   1.000
_cell.length_b   1.000
_cell.length_c   1.000
_cell.angle_alpha   90.00
_cell.angle_beta   90.00
_cell.angle_gamma   90.00
#
_symmetry.space_group_name_H-M   'P 1'
#
loop_
_entity.id
_entity.type
_entity.pdbx_description
1 polymer ?
#
loop_
_entity_poly.entity_id
_entity_poly.type
_entity_poly.pdbx_seq_one_letter_code
_entity_poly.pdbx_strand_id
1 'polypeptide(L)' 'MAKTQVNLRLDEDAAEMARQAADTRHMPVNEYVEGLIRADNEQLRESFLAGAQEVLDGYGDLIDEIEAA' A
#
# COMPACT_ATOMS: atom_id res chain seq x y z
N MET A 1 17.14 2.64 10.13
CA MET A 1 17.57 2.07 8.84
C MET A 1 17.94 3.21 7.91
N ALA A 2 19.03 3.11 7.14
CA ALA A 2 19.35 4.11 6.12
C ALA A 2 18.29 4.08 5.01
N LYS A 3 17.95 5.23 4.44
CA LYS A 3 17.02 5.29 3.30
C LYS A 3 17.69 4.65 2.08
N THR A 4 16.99 3.72 1.42
CA THR A 4 17.43 3.12 0.16
C THR A 4 17.03 4.03 -0.99
N GLN A 5 17.99 4.43 -1.84
CA GLN A 5 17.70 5.25 -3.02
C GLN A 5 17.16 4.37 -4.15
N VAL A 6 15.98 4.71 -4.65
CA VAL A 6 15.36 4.07 -5.82
C VAL A 6 15.30 5.10 -6.95
N ASN A 7 15.89 4.78 -8.10
CA ASN A 7 15.81 5.64 -9.29
C ASN A 7 14.52 5.34 -10.05
N LEU A 8 13.52 6.21 -9.89
CA LEU A 8 12.23 6.12 -10.57
C LEU A 8 12.23 7.02 -11.80
N ARG A 9 11.78 6.48 -12.93
CA ARG A 9 11.40 7.28 -14.10
C ARG A 9 9.89 7.50 -14.05
N LEU A 10 9.49 8.75 -14.13
CA LEU A 10 8.09 9.17 -14.11
C LEU A 10 7.82 9.97 -15.38
N ASP A 11 6.59 9.91 -15.85
CA ASP A 11 6.12 10.86 -16.86
C ASP A 11 6.16 12.29 -16.30
N GLU A 12 6.37 13.25 -17.20
CA GLU A 12 6.56 14.66 -16.83
C GLU A 12 5.38 15.19 -16.00
N ASP A 13 4.16 14.96 -16.48
CA ASP A 13 2.92 15.34 -15.80
C ASP A 13 2.83 14.73 -14.39
N ALA A 14 3.20 13.46 -14.25
CA ALA A 14 3.17 12.77 -12.96
C ALA A 14 4.22 13.35 -11.99
N ALA A 15 5.41 13.69 -12.49
CA ALA A 15 6.46 14.32 -11.70
C ALA A 15 6.10 15.76 -11.28
N GLU A 16 5.38 16.50 -12.11
CA GLU A 16 4.85 17.82 -11.76
C GLU A 16 3.75 17.72 -10.71
N MET A 17 2.79 16.81 -10.88
CA MET A 17 1.75 16.57 -9.89
C MET A 17 2.34 16.18 -8.53
N ALA A 18 3.34 15.30 -8.52
CA ALA A 18 4.03 14.91 -7.29
C ALA A 18 4.76 16.09 -6.62
N ARG A 19 5.40 16.96 -7.41
CA ARG A 19 6.05 18.19 -6.93
C ARG A 19 5.06 19.14 -6.30
N GLN A 20 4.00 19.50 -7.02
CA GLN A 20 2.99 20.42 -6.54
C GLN A 20 2.27 19.90 -5.28
N ALA A 21 2.00 18.60 -5.22
CA ALA A 21 1.39 17.95 -4.08
C ALA A 21 2.31 17.91 -2.84
N ALA A 22 3.62 17.78 -3.04
CA ALA A 22 4.61 17.85 -1.98
C ALA A 22 4.80 19.29 -1.48
N ASP A 23 4.88 20.27 -2.39
CA ASP A 23 5.00 21.69 -2.08
C ASP A 23 3.80 22.20 -1.26
N THR A 24 2.57 21.81 -1.65
CA THR A 24 1.35 22.14 -0.91
C THR A 24 1.41 21.66 0.54
N ARG A 25 2.07 20.52 0.78
CA ARG A 25 2.22 19.91 2.10
C ARG A 25 3.53 20.32 2.80
N HIS A 26 4.30 21.23 2.21
CA HIS A 26 5.58 21.71 2.73
C HIS A 26 6.56 20.56 3.04
N MET A 27 6.61 19.55 2.17
CA MET A 27 7.44 18.37 2.37
C MET A 27 8.27 18.03 1.12
N PRO A 28 9.39 17.32 1.25
CA PRO A 28 10.16 16.85 0.10
C PRO A 28 9.35 15.88 -0.77
N VAL A 29 9.48 16.00 -2.09
CA VAL A 29 8.82 15.10 -3.06
C VAL A 29 9.08 13.63 -2.77
N ASN A 30 10.32 13.30 -2.40
CA ASN A 30 10.70 11.93 -2.04
C ASN A 30 9.92 11.41 -0.84
N GLU A 31 9.65 12.25 0.16
CA GLU A 31 8.89 11.89 1.35
C GLU A 31 7.40 11.78 1.04
N TYR A 32 6.89 12.65 0.17
CA TYR A 32 5.51 12.56 -0.33
C TYR A 32 5.28 11.24 -1.10
N VAL A 33 6.18 10.91 -2.04
CA VAL A 33 6.09 9.67 -2.83
C VAL A 33 6.26 8.44 -1.93
N GLU A 34 7.17 8.47 -0.96
CA GLU A 34 7.31 7.40 0.04
C GLU A 34 6.01 7.18 0.83
N GLY A 35 5.37 8.26 1.28
CA GLY A 35 4.09 8.21 1.98
C GLY A 35 2.95 7.67 1.11
N LEU A 36 2.91 8.08 -0.16
CA LEU A 36 1.92 7.59 -1.12
C LEU A 36 2.04 6.07 -1.36
N ILE A 37 3.27 5.59 -1.58
CA ILE A 37 3.55 4.16 -1.76
C ILE A 37 3.15 3.38 -0.50
N ARG A 38 3.45 3.90 0.69
CA ARG A 38 3.08 3.25 1.94
C ARG A 38 1.56 3.19 2.13
N ALA A 39 0.86 4.31 1.93
CA ALA A 39 -0.59 4.38 2.09
C ALA A 39 -1.34 3.48 1.11
N ASP A 40 -0.83 3.33 -0.11
CA ASP A 40 -1.38 2.41 -1.12
C ASP A 40 -1.24 0.95 -0.68
N ASN A 41 -0.07 0.58 -0.13
CA ASN A 41 0.17 -0.79 0.35
C ASN A 41 -0.55 -1.11 1.68
N GLU A 42 -0.73 -0.13 2.56
CA GLU A 42 -1.45 -0.32 3.82
C GLU A 42 -2.94 -0.54 3.59
N GLN A 43 -3.60 0.25 2.73
CA GLN A 43 -5.01 0.05 2.38
C GLN A 43 -5.25 -1.29 1.66
N LEU A 44 -4.33 -1.71 0.79
CA LEU A 44 -4.41 -2.99 0.13
C LEU A 44 -4.30 -4.15 1.13
N ARG A 45 -3.41 -4.02 2.12
CA ARG A 45 -3.25 -4.99 3.20
C ARG A 45 -4.49 -5.04 4.10
N GLU A 46 -5.05 -3.91 4.48
CA GLU A 46 -6.27 -3.84 5.29
C GLU A 46 -7.45 -4.49 4.54
N SER A 47 -7.62 -4.15 3.26
CA SER A 47 -8.67 -4.73 2.41
C SER A 47 -8.49 -6.24 2.22
N PHE A 48 -7.24 -6.69 2.03
CA PHE A 48 -6.92 -8.11 1.93
C PHE A 48 -7.21 -8.86 3.22
N LEU A 49 -6.81 -8.33 4.38
CA LEU A 49 -7.08 -8.93 5.68
C LEU A 49 -8.58 -8.98 5.99
N ALA A 50 -9.33 -7.93 5.64
CA ALA A 50 -10.78 -7.91 5.78
C ALA A 50 -11.45 -8.99 4.91
N GLY A 51 -11.03 -9.14 3.66
CA GLY A 51 -11.54 -10.19 2.78
C GLY A 51 -11.13 -11.60 3.25
N ALA A 52 -9.91 -11.78 3.76
CA ALA A 52 -9.48 -13.04 4.34
C ALA A 52 -10.32 -13.39 5.59
N GLN A 53 -10.64 -12.41 6.44
CA GLN A 53 -11.52 -12.61 7.59
C GLN A 53 -12.92 -13.03 7.15
N GLU A 54 -13.50 -12.40 6.13
CA GLU A 54 -14.82 -12.79 5.60
C GLU A 54 -14.85 -14.24 5.08
N VAL A 55 -13.76 -14.68 4.44
CA VAL A 55 -13.61 -16.08 3.99
C VAL A 55 -13.52 -17.03 5.18
N LEU A 56 -12.74 -16.68 6.21
CA LEU A 56 -12.63 -17.50 7.42
C LEU A 56 -13.95 -17.54 8.20
N ASP A 57 -14.68 -16.44 8.28
CA ASP A 57 -15.98 -16.39 8.94
C ASP A 57 -17.04 -17.20 8.17
N GLY A 58 -16.98 -17.21 6.83
CA GLY A 58 -17.94 -17.92 5.99
C GLY A 58 -17.62 -19.40 5.74
N TYR A 59 -16.34 -19.77 5.75
CA TYR A 59 -15.87 -21.11 5.36
C TYR A 59 -14.92 -21.75 6.38
N GLY A 60 -14.71 -21.13 7.55
CA GLY A 60 -13.79 -21.61 8.57
C GLY A 60 -14.06 -23.06 8.96
N ASP A 61 -15.31 -23.40 9.24
CA ASP A 61 -15.71 -24.77 9.60
C ASP A 61 -15.37 -25.78 8.48
N LEU A 62 -15.52 -25.40 7.21
CA LEU A 62 -15.18 -26.25 6.07
C LEU A 62 -13.67 -26.41 5.91
N ILE A 63 -12.91 -25.33 6.13
CA ILE A 63 -11.45 -25.35 6.05
C ILE A 63 -10.89 -26.23 7.17
N ASP A 64 -11.41 -26.10 8.39
CA ASP A 64 -11.03 -26.91 9.55
C ASP A 64 -11.37 -28.40 9.36
N GLU A 65 -12.53 -28.70 8.76
CA GLU A 65 -12.94 -30.07 8.44
C GLU A 65 -12.02 -30.71 7.38
N ILE A 66 -11.53 -29.94 6.41
CA ILE A 66 -10.55 -30.40 5.41
C ILE A 66 -9.15 -30.59 6.03
N GLU A 67 -8.71 -29.71 6.93
CA GLU A 67 -7.40 -29.83 7.59
C GLU A 67 -7.34 -31.01 8.57
N ALA A 68 -8.46 -31.37 9.18
CA ALA A 68 -8.57 -32.50 10.10
C ALA A 68 -8.66 -33.88 9.41
N ALA A 69 -8.80 -33.92 8.08
CA ALA A 69 -8.94 -35.14 7.27
C ALA A 69 -7.59 -35.64 6.70
#